data_AF-A0A2D4TCQ5-F1
#
_entry.id   AF-A0A2D4TCQ5-F1
#
_cell.length_a   1.000
_cell.length_b   1.000
_cell.length_c   1.000
_cell.angle_alpha   90.00
_cell.angle_beta   90.00
_cell.angle_gamma   90.00
#
_symmetry.space_group_name_H-M   'P 1'
#
loop_
_entity.id
_entity.type
_entity.pdbx_description
1 polymer ?
#
loop_
_entity_poly.entity_id
_entity_poly.type
_entity_poly.pdbx_seq_one_letter_code
_entity_poly.pdbx_strand_id
1 'polypeptide(L)' 'MTTENKAAGSGDETLCPLCGETNACGVRSAQACWCASATIPADLTALVPDAAKQKACICQACVRLYSQNPTVFKARRRQ' A
#
# COMPACT_ATOMS: atom_id res chain seq x y z
N MET A 1 -11.46 25.91 15.29
CA MET A 1 -11.11 24.56 15.80
C MET A 1 -10.33 23.85 14.71
N THR A 2 -9.04 24.14 14.60
CA THR A 2 -8.14 23.45 13.66
C THR A 2 -7.02 22.86 14.50
N THR A 3 -7.28 21.69 15.08
CA THR A 3 -6.19 20.88 15.64
C THR A 3 -5.50 20.20 14.48
N GLU A 4 -4.51 20.92 13.93
CA GLU A 4 -3.44 20.40 13.10
C GLU A 4 -2.63 19.40 13.94
N ASN A 5 -2.99 18.12 13.85
CA ASN A 5 -2.12 17.07 14.37
C ASN A 5 -1.18 16.62 13.25
N LYS A 6 -0.06 17.35 13.17
CA LYS A 6 1.14 17.00 12.44
C LYS A 6 1.72 15.70 13.03
N ALA A 7 1.34 14.56 12.45
CA ALA A 7 2.05 13.31 12.66
C ALA A 7 3.38 13.38 11.88
N ALA A 8 4.42 13.86 12.56
CA ALA A 8 5.77 13.80 12.06
C ALA A 8 6.25 12.33 12.02
N GLY A 9 6.23 11.75 10.82
CA GLY A 9 6.81 10.45 10.51
C GLY A 9 6.84 10.28 9.00
N SER A 10 8.03 10.23 8.43
CA SER A 10 8.28 10.14 6.98
C SER A 10 7.56 8.96 6.32
N GLY A 11 6.47 9.24 5.61
CA GLY A 11 5.66 8.29 4.83
C GLY A 11 4.22 8.19 5.36
N ASP A 12 3.25 8.73 4.62
CA ASP A 12 1.84 8.58 4.99
C ASP A 12 1.43 7.10 4.97
N GLU A 13 1.22 6.53 6.16
CA GLU A 13 0.81 5.13 6.36
C GLU A 13 -0.54 4.81 5.70
N THR A 14 -1.31 5.84 5.34
CA THR A 14 -2.60 5.76 4.65
C THR A 14 -2.47 5.66 3.13
N LEU A 15 -1.29 5.95 2.58
CA LEU A 15 -1.03 5.90 1.13
C LEU A 15 -0.36 4.58 0.73
N CYS A 16 -0.60 4.17 -0.50
CA CYS A 16 -0.01 3.01 -1.11
C CYS A 16 1.41 3.37 -1.58
N PRO A 17 2.45 2.68 -1.10
CA PRO A 17 3.83 3.03 -1.45
C PRO A 17 4.20 2.72 -2.91
N LEU A 18 3.27 2.11 -3.67
CA LEU A 18 3.50 1.73 -5.07
C LEU A 18 2.85 2.68 -6.07
N CYS A 19 1.76 3.36 -5.68
CA CYS A 19 0.99 4.21 -6.58
C CYS A 19 0.63 5.58 -5.99
N GLY A 20 0.94 5.85 -4.72
CA GLY A 20 0.65 7.13 -4.05
C GLY A 20 -0.82 7.32 -3.63
N GLU A 21 -1.75 6.53 -4.15
CA GLU A 21 -3.17 6.57 -3.79
C GLU A 21 -3.46 5.95 -2.42
N THR A 22 -4.62 6.23 -1.84
CA THR A 22 -5.03 5.65 -0.55
C THR A 22 -4.97 4.11 -0.56
N ASN A 23 -4.35 3.52 0.47
CA ASN A 23 -4.22 2.06 0.57
C ASN A 23 -5.47 1.34 1.11
N ALA A 24 -6.40 2.10 1.72
CA ALA A 24 -7.64 1.62 2.32
C ALA A 24 -7.41 0.44 3.29
N CYS A 25 -6.30 0.45 4.01
CA CYS A 25 -5.99 -0.56 4.99
C CYS A 25 -6.83 -0.36 6.26
N GLY A 26 -7.59 -1.39 6.63
CA GLY A 26 -8.37 -1.45 7.85
C GLY A 26 -7.64 -2.05 9.04
N VAL A 27 -6.30 -2.09 9.09
CA VAL A 27 -5.55 -2.77 10.18
C VAL A 27 -5.86 -2.19 11.57
N ARG A 28 -6.27 -0.92 11.64
CA ARG A 28 -6.69 -0.25 12.89
C ARG A 28 -8.21 -0.32 13.12
N SER A 29 -8.97 -0.94 12.22
CA SER A 29 -10.40 -1.15 12.35
C SER A 29 -10.69 -2.37 13.22
N ALA A 30 -11.87 -2.41 13.85
CA ALA A 30 -12.38 -3.59 14.53
C ALA A 30 -12.72 -4.74 13.54
N GLN A 31 -12.90 -4.42 12.26
CA GLN A 31 -13.16 -5.39 11.20
C GLN A 31 -11.85 -5.83 10.54
N ALA A 32 -11.78 -7.10 10.14
CA ALA A 32 -10.66 -7.60 9.35
C ALA A 32 -10.52 -6.80 8.04
N CYS A 33 -9.29 -6.37 7.74
CA CYS A 33 -8.99 -5.72 6.47
C CYS A 33 -9.18 -6.71 5.31
N TRP A 34 -9.58 -6.22 4.14
CA TRP A 34 -9.69 -7.02 2.91
C TRP A 34 -8.42 -7.81 2.60
N CYS A 35 -7.25 -7.28 3.00
CA CYS A 35 -5.96 -7.91 2.72
C CYS A 35 -5.70 -9.16 3.56
N ALA A 36 -6.39 -9.33 4.69
CA ALA A 36 -6.20 -10.48 5.59
C ALA A 36 -6.61 -11.81 4.95
N SER A 37 -7.54 -11.77 3.99
CA SER A 37 -8.00 -12.94 3.23
C SER A 37 -7.50 -12.94 1.78
N ALA A 38 -6.65 -11.98 1.40
CA ALA A 38 -6.17 -11.86 0.03
C ALA A 38 -4.76 -12.46 -0.11
N THR A 39 -4.52 -13.18 -1.21
CA THR A 39 -3.16 -13.57 -1.58
C THR A 39 -2.41 -12.35 -2.11
N ILE A 40 -1.43 -11.87 -1.36
CA ILE A 40 -0.53 -10.80 -1.79
C ILE A 40 0.74 -11.43 -2.37
N PRO A 41 1.05 -11.23 -3.67
CA PRO A 41 2.25 -11.81 -4.27
C PRO A 41 3.54 -11.30 -3.60
N ALA A 42 4.46 -12.21 -3.25
CA ALA A 42 5.74 -11.86 -2.63
C ALA A 42 6.59 -10.94 -3.53
N ASP A 43 6.56 -11.16 -4.84
CA ASP A 43 7.25 -10.27 -5.79
C ASP A 43 6.68 -8.86 -5.79
N LEU A 44 5.38 -8.69 -5.48
CA LEU A 44 4.77 -7.36 -5.38
C LEU A 44 5.23 -6.63 -4.10
N THR A 45 5.33 -7.35 -2.99
CA THR A 45 5.85 -6.77 -1.72
C THR A 45 7.33 -6.46 -1.82
N ALA A 46 8.10 -7.22 -2.58
CA ALA A 46 9.52 -6.94 -2.86
C ALA A 46 9.73 -5.59 -3.57
N LEU A 47 8.73 -5.10 -4.29
CA LEU A 47 8.79 -3.81 -4.96
C LEU A 47 8.45 -2.62 -4.03
N VAL A 48 8.09 -2.84 -2.77
CA VAL A 48 7.85 -1.74 -1.82
C VAL A 48 9.18 -1.10 -1.43
N PRO A 49 9.33 0.24 -1.48
CA PRO A 49 10.55 0.91 -1.01
C PRO A 49 10.85 0.59 0.45
N ASP A 50 12.13 0.43 0.81
CA ASP A 50 12.55 0.03 2.17
C ASP A 50 12.01 0.97 3.25
N ALA A 51 11.94 2.27 2.96
CA ALA A 51 11.42 3.27 3.88
C ALA A 51 9.93 3.03 4.27
N ALA A 52 9.16 2.37 3.40
CA ALA A 52 7.73 2.12 3.54
C ALA A 52 7.40 0.67 3.94
N LYS A 53 8.36 -0.26 3.88
CA LYS A 53 8.17 -1.65 4.32
C LYS A 53 7.75 -1.67 5.79
N GLN A 54 6.76 -2.52 6.11
CA GLN A 54 6.20 -2.66 7.46
C GLN A 54 5.59 -1.37 8.05
N LYS A 55 5.38 -0.31 7.24
CA LYS A 55 4.78 0.96 7.66
C LYS A 55 3.53 1.32 6.85
N ALA A 56 3.57 1.10 5.54
CA ALA A 56 2.46 1.39 4.64
C ALA A 56 2.00 0.13 3.92
N CYS A 57 0.69 0.00 3.74
CA CYS A 57 0.08 -1.15 3.07
C CYS A 57 -0.05 -0.91 1.55
N ILE A 58 -0.04 -2.01 0.79
CA ILE A 58 -0.31 -1.99 -0.65
C ILE A 58 -1.82 -1.96 -0.87
N CYS A 59 -2.31 -1.08 -1.75
CA CYS A 59 -3.75 -0.99 -2.04
C CYS A 59 -4.26 -2.20 -2.85
N GLN A 60 -5.56 -2.50 -2.71
CA GLN A 60 -6.22 -3.60 -3.43
C GLN A 60 -6.08 -3.48 -4.95
N ALA A 61 -6.10 -2.25 -5.49
CA ALA A 61 -5.94 -2.00 -6.92
C ALA A 61 -4.55 -2.44 -7.42
N CYS A 62 -3.48 -2.13 -6.68
CA CYS A 62 -2.12 -2.57 -7.03
C CYS A 62 -1.99 -4.09 -6.96
N VAL A 63 -2.56 -4.74 -5.93
CA VAL A 63 -2.58 -6.20 -5.83
C VAL A 63 -3.28 -6.80 -7.04
N ARG A 64 -4.47 -6.31 -7.39
CA ARG A 64 -5.25 -6.82 -8.54
C ARG A 64 -4.52 -6.64 -9.86
N LEU A 65 -4.00 -5.44 -10.13
CA LEU A 65 -3.29 -5.14 -11.38
C LEU A 65 -2.02 -5.98 -11.52
N TYR A 66 -1.27 -6.16 -10.44
CA TYR A 66 -0.10 -7.03 -10.44
C TYR A 66 -0.48 -8.47 -10.71
N SER A 67 -1.49 -9.01 -10.01
CA SER A 67 -1.93 -10.40 -10.21
C SER A 67 -2.46 -10.67 -11.63
N GLN A 68 -2.99 -9.66 -12.32
CA GLN A 68 -3.44 -9.78 -13.71
C GLN A 68 -2.27 -9.71 -14.71
N ASN A 69 -1.32 -8.79 -14.51
CA ASN A 69 -0.21 -8.62 -15.42
C ASN A 69 1.05 -8.06 -14.71
N PRO A 70 1.86 -8.92 -14.09
CA PRO A 70 3.06 -8.51 -13.35
C PRO A 70 4.05 -7.72 -14.20
N THR A 71 4.23 -8.13 -15.46
CA THR A 71 5.17 -7.50 -16.40
C THR A 71 4.77 -6.06 -16.71
N VAL A 72 3.50 -5.85 -17.06
CA VAL A 72 2.99 -4.51 -17.36
C VAL A 72 2.98 -3.63 -16.12
N PHE A 73 2.63 -4.18 -14.96
CA PHE A 73 2.67 -3.43 -13.70
C PHE A 73 4.08 -2.90 -13.40
N LYS A 74 5.10 -3.75 -13.51
CA LYS A 74 6.51 -3.36 -13.30
C LYS A 74 6.97 -2.31 -14.31
N ALA A 75 6.59 -2.45 -15.58
CA ALA A 75 6.96 -1.50 -16.64
C ALA A 75 6.32 -0.11 -16.49
N ARG A 76 5.12 -0.03 -15.89
CA ARG A 76 4.37 1.23 -15.75
C ARG A 76 4.69 2.02 -14.48
N ARG A 77 5.49 1.45 -13.57
CA ARG A 77 5.87 2.17 -12.37
C ARG A 77 6.70 3.40 -12.72
N ARG A 78 6.15 4.57 -12.41
CA ARG A 78 6.93 5.79 -12.26
C ARG A 78 7.73 5.59 -10.96
N GLN A 79 9.00 5.25 -11.08
CA GLN A 79 9.95 5.41 -9.98
C GLN A 79 10.25 6.91 -9.85
#